data_AF-A0A917NKF0-F1
#
_entry.id   AF-A0A917NKF0-F1
#
_cell.length_a   1.000
_cell.length_b   1.000
_cell.length_c   1.000
_cell.angle_alpha   90.00
_cell.angle_beta   90.00
_cell.angle_gamma   90.00
#
_symmetry.space_group_name_H-M   'P 1'
#
loop_
_entity.id
_entity.type
_entity.pdbx_description
1 polymer ?
#
loop_
_entity_poly.entity_id
_entity_poly.type
_entity_poly.pdbx_seq_one_letter_code
_entity_poly.pdbx_strand_id
1 'polypeptide(L)'
;MLSALLGMHEGLALAERSIDVHRDHLARLLHPERQIGPHEVSHLLDGARRLAEAVAVRDVHAKSAAAVLQSLARVPAPTHAPPACSPPVPAPPVAAPSPAHSR
;
A
#
# COMPACT_ATOMS: atom_id res chain seq x y z
N MET A 1 5.10 10.19 5.49
CA MET A 1 4.61 8.97 4.80
C MET A 1 5.74 8.04 4.40
N LEU A 2 6.80 8.54 3.73
CA LEU A 2 8.00 7.74 3.42
C LEU A 2 8.62 7.11 4.69
N SER A 3 8.76 7.89 5.76
CA SER A 3 9.22 7.39 7.07
C SER A 3 8.37 6.24 7.62
N ALA A 4 7.05 6.30 7.44
CA ALA A 4 6.14 5.23 7.87
C ALA A 4 6.33 3.97 7.02
N LEU A 5 6.52 4.10 5.70
CA LEU A 5 6.82 2.98 4.81
C LEU A 5 8.16 2.33 5.14
N LEU A 6 9.19 3.13 5.45
CA LEU A 6 10.50 2.62 5.88
C LEU A 6 10.40 1.87 7.21
N GLY A 7 9.73 2.45 8.21
CA GLY A 7 9.52 1.76 9.49
C GLY A 7 8.70 0.47 9.36
N MET A 8 7.71 0.43 8.45
CA MET A 8 6.97 -0.81 8.15
C MET A 8 7.84 -1.84 7.43
N HIS A 9 8.74 -1.41 6.55
CA HIS A 9 9.68 -2.31 5.88
C HIS A 9 10.65 -2.93 6.89
N GLU A 10 11.22 -2.13 7.79
CA GLU A 10 12.09 -2.63 8.87
C GLU A 10 11.35 -3.61 9.78
N GLY A 11 10.11 -3.28 10.17
CA GLY A 11 9.26 -4.19 10.96
C GLY A 11 8.96 -5.51 10.23
N LEU A 12 8.75 -5.45 8.91
CA LEU A 12 8.53 -6.64 8.09
C LEU A 12 9.79 -7.50 7.98
N ALA A 13 10.96 -6.90 7.73
CA ALA A 13 12.24 -7.61 7.67
C ALA A 13 12.59 -8.27 9.02
N LEU A 14 12.28 -7.59 10.13
CA LEU A 14 12.46 -8.16 11.47
C LEU A 14 11.51 -9.35 11.69
N ALA A 15 10.24 -9.23 11.31
CA ALA A 15 9.26 -10.31 11.44
C ALA A 15 9.65 -11.53 10.59
N GLU A 16 10.11 -11.34 9.36
CA GLU A 16 10.61 -12.41 8.50
C GLU A 16 11.80 -13.15 9.14
N ARG A 17 12.79 -12.40 9.65
CA ARG A 17 13.91 -13.03 10.35
C ARG A 17 13.47 -13.79 11.60
N SER A 18 12.47 -13.27 12.33
CA SER A 18 11.91 -13.96 13.50
C SER A 18 11.19 -15.26 13.11
N ILE A 19 10.48 -15.27 11.97
CA ILE A 19 9.82 -16.45 11.42
C ILE A 19 10.86 -17.52 11.10
N ASP A 20 11.94 -17.16 10.41
CA ASP A 20 13.02 -18.09 10.07
C ASP A 20 13.64 -18.71 11.32
N VAL A 21 13.96 -17.89 12.32
CA VAL A 21 14.52 -18.37 13.60
C VAL A 21 13.58 -19.36 14.31
N HIS A 22 12.29 -19.04 14.42
CA HIS A 22 11.33 -19.93 15.08
C HIS A 22 11.05 -21.20 14.28
N ARG A 23 10.97 -21.09 12.95
CA ARG A 23 10.82 -22.23 12.05
C ARG A 23 12.02 -23.18 12.15
N ASP A 24 13.24 -22.65 12.11
CA ASP A 24 14.46 -23.45 12.22
C ASP A 24 14.57 -24.14 13.58
N HIS A 25 14.17 -23.45 14.65
CA HIS A 25 14.10 -24.04 15.98
C HIS A 25 13.10 -25.20 16.04
N LEU A 26 11.89 -25.02 15.51
CA LEU A 26 10.88 -26.08 15.44
C LEU A 26 11.34 -27.25 14.56
N ALA A 27 11.99 -26.98 13.42
CA ALA A 27 12.52 -28.03 12.55
C ALA A 27 13.56 -28.90 13.26
N ARG A 28 14.41 -28.31 14.10
CA ARG A 28 15.36 -29.06 14.95
C ARG A 28 14.66 -29.91 16.00
N LEU A 29 13.57 -29.43 16.59
CA LEU A 29 12.80 -30.18 17.58
C LEU A 29 12.00 -31.33 16.95
N LEU A 30 11.50 -31.15 15.73
CA LEU A 30 10.70 -32.11 14.96
C LEU A 30 11.54 -33.10 14.13
N HIS A 31 12.85 -33.18 14.37
CA HIS A 31 13.71 -34.01 13.54
C HIS A 31 13.31 -35.50 13.64
N PRO A 32 13.20 -36.25 12.53
CA PRO A 32 12.58 -37.59 12.51
C PRO A 32 13.26 -38.61 13.43
N GLU A 33 14.55 -38.44 13.70
CA GLU A 33 15.31 -39.34 14.57
C GLU A 33 15.20 -38.98 16.06
N ARG A 34 14.50 -37.89 16.40
CA ARG A 34 14.40 -37.37 17.75
C ARG A 34 13.09 -37.84 18.41
N GLN A 35 13.20 -38.52 19.54
CA GLN A 35 12.02 -38.87 20.34
C GLN A 35 11.52 -37.64 21.09
N ILE A 36 10.26 -37.28 20.87
CA ILE A 36 9.63 -36.13 21.52
C ILE A 36 9.18 -36.54 22.92
N GLY A 37 9.90 -36.09 23.94
CA GLY A 37 9.52 -36.28 25.33
C GLY A 37 8.36 -35.36 25.77
N PRO A 38 7.68 -35.65 26.88
CA PRO A 38 6.55 -34.85 27.37
C PRO A 38 6.90 -33.38 27.67
N HIS A 39 8.13 -33.09 28.10
CA HIS A 39 8.61 -31.71 28.27
C HIS A 39 8.88 -31.01 26.93
N GLU A 40 9.26 -31.76 25.90
CA GLU A 40 9.52 -31.21 24.57
C GLU A 40 8.24 -30.80 23.84
N VAL A 41 7.11 -31.47 24.14
CA VAL A 41 5.79 -31.05 23.64
C VAL A 41 5.48 -29.62 24.07
N SER A 42 5.82 -29.23 25.31
CA SER A 42 5.60 -27.86 25.78
C SER A 42 6.47 -26.84 25.04
N HIS A 43 7.72 -27.17 24.74
CA HIS A 43 8.63 -26.34 23.95
C HIS A 43 8.18 -26.22 22.48
N LEU A 44 7.62 -27.30 21.93
CA LEU A 44 7.08 -27.32 20.58
C LEU A 44 5.83 -26.43 20.48
N LEU A 45 4.93 -26.51 21.46
CA LEU A 45 3.76 -25.64 21.53
C LEU A 45 4.15 -24.16 21.73
N ASP A 46 5.12 -23.87 22.61
CA ASP A 46 5.62 -22.50 22.78
C ASP A 46 6.31 -21.99 21.50
N GLY A 47 7.13 -22.82 20.86
CA GLY A 47 7.77 -22.49 19.59
C GLY A 47 6.76 -22.24 18.47
N ALA A 48 5.72 -23.07 18.36
CA ALA A 48 4.64 -22.89 17.40
C ALA A 48 3.84 -21.61 17.65
N ARG A 49 3.58 -21.30 18.93
CA ARG A 49 2.95 -20.04 19.32
C ARG A 49 3.78 -18.83 18.91
N ARG A 50 5.09 -18.82 19.22
CA ARG A 50 5.99 -17.72 18.86
C ARG A 50 6.09 -17.56 17.34
N LEU A 51 6.12 -18.65 16.58
CA LEU A 51 6.06 -18.62 15.13
C LEU A 51 4.77 -17.95 14.63
N ALA A 52 3.62 -18.32 15.19
CA ALA A 52 2.33 -17.73 14.83
C ALA A 52 2.27 -16.23 15.16
N GLU A 53 2.80 -15.82 16.31
CA GLU A 53 2.91 -14.41 16.70
C GLU A 53 3.78 -13.61 15.71
N ALA A 54 4.94 -14.14 15.32
CA ALA A 54 5.80 -13.51 14.31
C ALA A 54 5.11 -13.38 12.94
N VAL A 55 4.37 -14.41 12.51
CA VAL A 55 3.56 -14.36 11.28
C VAL A 55 2.47 -13.30 11.38
N ALA A 56 1.77 -13.20 12.51
CA ALA A 56 0.74 -12.19 12.72
C ALA A 56 1.31 -10.77 12.62
N VAL A 57 2.49 -10.52 13.20
CA VAL A 57 3.19 -9.23 13.10
C VAL A 57 3.56 -8.91 11.64
N ARG A 58 4.12 -9.89 10.91
CA ARG A 58 4.41 -9.73 9.46
C ARG A 58 3.17 -9.31 8.68
N ASP A 59 2.04 -9.96 8.93
CA ASP A 59 0.78 -9.67 8.24
C ASP A 59 0.22 -8.29 8.57
N VAL A 60 0.36 -7.83 9.82
CA VAL A 60 -0.02 -6.47 10.21
C VAL A 60 0.82 -5.43 9.48
N HIS A 61 2.15 -5.60 9.42
CA HIS A 61 3.02 -4.69 8.68
C HIS A 61 2.72 -4.71 7.18
N ALA A 62 2.52 -5.88 6.58
CA ALA A 62 2.20 -6.01 5.16
C ALA A 62 0.86 -5.32 4.81
N LYS A 63 -0.19 -5.55 5.60
CA LYS A 63 -1.50 -4.90 5.43
C LYS A 63 -1.41 -3.39 5.59
N SER A 64 -0.67 -2.92 6.60
CA SER A 64 -0.51 -1.49 6.87
C SER A 64 0.28 -0.80 5.74
N ALA A 65 1.35 -1.42 5.27
CA ALA A 65 2.14 -0.91 4.15
C ALA A 65 1.31 -0.82 2.87
N ALA A 66 0.54 -1.88 2.56
CA ALA A 66 -0.36 -1.90 1.42
C ALA A 66 -1.42 -0.78 1.51
N ALA A 67 -2.01 -0.57 2.69
CA ALA A 67 -2.99 0.49 2.91
C ALA A 67 -2.40 1.89 2.68
N VAL A 68 -1.17 2.14 3.16
CA VAL A 68 -0.46 3.41 2.92
C VAL A 68 -0.15 3.61 1.45
N LEU A 69 0.37 2.59 0.76
CA LEU A 69 0.64 2.68 -0.68
C LEU A 69 -0.63 2.96 -1.48
N GLN A 70 -1.74 2.30 -1.12
CA GLN A 70 -3.04 2.53 -1.77
C GLN A 70 -3.62 3.92 -1.44
N SER A 71 -3.35 4.46 -0.25
CA SER A 71 -3.69 5.84 0.09
C SER A 71 -2.94 6.85 -0.79
N LEU A 72 -1.66 6.59 -1.06
CA LEU A 72 -0.84 7.45 -1.93
C LEU A 72 -1.30 7.39 -3.39
N ALA A 73 -1.64 6.20 -3.88
CA ALA A 73 -2.14 6.01 -5.24
C ALA A 73 -3.51 6.68 -5.49
N ARG A 74 -4.28 6.98 -4.44
CA ARG A 74 -5.59 7.63 -4.53
C ARG A 74 -5.53 9.16 -4.59
N VAL A 75 -4.36 9.77 -4.45
CA VAL A 75 -4.20 11.23 -4.62
C VAL A 75 -4.37 11.54 -6.12
N PRO A 76 -5.42 12.25 -6.55
CA PRO A 76 -5.53 12.69 -7.94
C PRO A 76 -4.31 13.56 -8.25
N ALA A 77 -3.70 13.37 -9.42
CA ALA A 77 -2.71 14.33 -9.92
C ALA A 77 -3.30 15.75 -9.77
N PRO A 78 -2.50 16.76 -9.33
CA PRO A 78 -2.99 18.12 -9.28
C PRO A 78 -3.59 18.42 -10.65
N THR A 79 -4.90 18.65 -10.67
CA THR A 79 -5.60 19.00 -11.90
C THR A 79 -4.94 20.26 -12.38
N HIS A 80 -4.11 20.17 -13.42
CA HIS A 80 -3.82 21.31 -14.26
C HIS A 80 -5.19 21.74 -14.77
N ALA A 81 -5.78 22.74 -14.11
CA ALA A 81 -6.96 23.39 -14.63
C ALA A 81 -6.62 23.79 -16.07
N PRO A 82 -7.41 23.39 -17.08
CA PRO A 82 -7.19 23.88 -18.42
C PRO A 82 -7.21 25.41 -18.36
N PRO A 83 -6.34 26.11 -19.11
CA PRO A 83 -6.36 27.57 -19.11
C PRO A 83 -7.79 28.01 -19.41
N ALA A 84 -8.30 28.93 -18.61
CA ALA A 84 -9.66 29.44 -18.72
C ALA A 84 -9.98 29.71 -20.20
N CYS A 85 -11.05 29.10 -20.73
CA CYS A 85 -11.54 29.46 -22.05
C CYS A 85 -11.74 30.98 -22.09
N SER A 86 -10.94 31.65 -22.91
CA SER A 86 -11.12 33.08 -23.20
C SER A 86 -12.58 33.32 -23.60
N PRO A 87 -13.24 34.37 -23.08
CA PRO A 87 -14.61 34.67 -23.46
C PRO A 87 -14.70 34.92 -24.97
N PRO A 88 -15.81 34.51 -25.63
CA PRO A 88 -15.96 34.72 -27.07
C PRO A 88 -15.95 36.21 -27.39
N VAL A 89 -15.11 36.61 -28.35
CA VAL A 89 -15.07 37.97 -28.88
C VAL A 89 -16.41 38.29 -29.53
N PRO A 90 -17.03 39.46 -29.26
CA PRO A 90 -18.30 39.83 -29.88
C PRO A 90 -18.15 39.95 -31.40
N ALA A 91 -19.13 39.41 -32.14
CA ALA A 91 -19.16 39.51 -33.59
C ALA A 91 -19.26 40.98 -34.04
N PRO A 92 -18.59 41.36 -35.15
CA PRO A 92 -18.67 42.72 -35.67
C PRO A 92 -20.09 43.04 -36.16
N PRO A 93 -20.55 44.30 -36.04
CA PRO A 93 -21.88 44.68 -36.46
C PRO A 93 -22.02 44.57 -37.98
N VAL A 94 -23.08 43.91 -38.42
CA VAL A 94 -23.46 43.79 -39.84
C VAL A 94 -23.99 45.15 -40.32
N ALA A 95 -23.46 45.66 -41.43
CA ALA A 95 -23.91 46.90 -42.05
C ALA A 95 -25.36 46.76 -42.56
N ALA A 96 -26.18 47.77 -42.27
CA ALA A 96 -27.57 47.82 -42.71
C ALA A 96 -27.67 48.05 -44.24
N PRO A 97 -28.64 47.43 -44.93
CA PRO A 97 -28.86 47.69 -46.35
C PRO A 97 -29.46 49.09 -46.57
N SER A 98 -28.84 49.86 -47.45
CA SER A 98 -29.34 51.16 -47.92
C SER A 98 -30.63 51.00 -48.74
N PRO A 99 -31.64 51.87 -48.57
CA PRO A 99 -32.84 51.83 -49.39
C PRO A 99 -32.54 52.28 -50.83
N ALA A 100 -32.85 51.41 -51.79
CA ALA A 100 -32.81 51.72 -53.21
C ALA A 100 -33.82 52.85 -53.52
N HIS A 101 -33.33 53.94 -54.12
CA HIS A 101 -34.18 55.01 -54.62
C HIS A 101 -34.75 54.59 -55.99
N SER A 102 -36.07 54.47 -56.06
CA SER A 102 -36.83 54.27 -57.31
C SER A 102 -36.95 55.60 -58.06
N ARG A 103 -36.69 55.58 -59.36
CA ARG A 103 -37.22 56.56 -60.32
C ARG A 103 -37.40 55.93 -61.69
#